data_AF-A0A957X0P8-F1
#
_entry.id   AF-A0A957X0P8-F1
#
_cell.length_a   1.000
_cell.length_b   1.000
_cell.length_c   1.000
_cell.angle_alpha   90.00
_cell.angle_beta   90.00
_cell.angle_gamma   90.00
#
_symmetry.space_group_name_H-M   'P 1'
#
loop_
_entity.id
_entity.type
_entity.pdbx_description
1 polymer ?
#
loop_
_entity_poly.entity_id
_entity_poly.type
_entity_poly.pdbx_seq_one_letter_code
_entity_poly.pdbx_strand_id
1 'polypeptide(L)'
;LVAGEIGVPLATADQLRASAIQTLSTLQPDAMNLLTSGGGRLERQVRLHCTKIWPLLYQVVALQQGDPFAVWRLPKPAVIDLLPTTSELGQTIRAYDEAVHRYYPTEASAHDGLAVLEAGTAFIEAIQRWWPTFPKE
;
A
#
# COMPACT_ATOMS: atom_id res chain seq x y z
N LEU A 1 -5.05 -0.58 32.43
CA LEU A 1 -4.08 -0.29 31.35
C LEU A 1 -2.74 -0.85 31.78
N VAL A 2 -2.33 -2.01 31.27
CA VAL A 2 -0.95 -2.47 31.44
C VAL A 2 -0.13 -1.78 30.36
N ALA A 3 0.53 -0.67 30.73
CA ALA A 3 1.55 -0.07 29.90
C ALA A 3 2.81 -0.92 30.04
N GLY A 4 2.93 -1.95 29.20
CA GLY A 4 4.19 -2.66 29.05
C GLY A 4 5.17 -1.72 28.35
N GLU A 5 6.29 -1.41 28.99
CA GLU A 5 7.41 -0.78 28.30
C GLU A 5 7.93 -1.78 27.27
N ILE A 6 7.71 -1.48 25.99
CA ILE A 6 8.33 -2.23 24.91
C ILE A 6 9.82 -1.88 24.99
N GLY A 7 10.65 -2.79 25.50
CA GLY A 7 12.11 -2.63 25.64
C GLY A 7 12.87 -2.59 24.30
N VAL A 8 12.16 -2.35 23.20
CA VAL A 8 12.73 -2.15 21.87
C VAL A 8 12.65 -0.65 21.57
N PRO A 9 13.78 0.02 21.30
CA PRO A 9 13.76 1.43 20.92
C PRO A 9 12.89 1.63 19.68
N LEU A 10 12.12 2.72 19.66
CA LEU A 10 11.37 3.12 18.48
C LEU A 10 12.33 3.22 17.29
N ALA A 11 11.86 2.84 16.11
CA ALA A 11 12.62 3.01 14.88
C ALA A 11 13.05 4.48 14.74
N THR A 12 14.19 4.75 14.12
CA THR A 12 14.61 6.10 13.72
C THR A 12 14.09 6.44 12.32
N ALA A 13 14.14 7.72 11.95
CA ALA A 13 13.71 8.16 10.62
C ALA A 13 14.57 7.51 9.53
N ASP A 14 15.87 7.37 9.78
CA ASP A 14 16.81 6.71 8.87
C ASP A 14 16.51 5.22 8.72
N GLN A 15 16.14 4.54 9.81
CA GLN A 15 15.72 3.13 9.75
C GLN A 15 14.42 2.95 8.96
N LEU A 16 13.46 3.87 9.09
CA LEU A 16 12.25 3.85 8.27
C LEU A 16 12.57 4.08 6.79
N ARG A 17 13.43 5.06 6.47
CA ARG A 17 13.89 5.30 5.07
C ARG A 17 14.60 4.07 4.51
N ALA A 18 15.53 3.48 5.26
CA ALA A 18 16.23 2.27 4.84
C ALA A 18 15.29 1.10 4.60
N SER A 19 14.29 0.91 5.48
CA SER A 19 13.23 -0.09 5.31
C SER A 19 12.41 0.16 4.04
N ALA A 20 12.06 1.42 3.76
CA ALA A 20 11.36 1.80 2.54
C ALA A 20 12.17 1.45 1.29
N ILE A 21 13.44 1.86 1.24
CA ILE A 21 14.35 1.59 0.13
C ILE A 21 14.47 0.08 -0.10
N GLN A 22 14.67 -0.70 0.97
CA GLN A 22 14.78 -2.16 0.88
C GLN A 22 13.50 -2.80 0.35
N THR A 23 12.34 -2.37 0.85
CA THR A 23 11.02 -2.87 0.43
C THR A 23 10.78 -2.60 -1.05
N LEU A 24 11.04 -1.37 -1.51
CA LEU A 24 10.79 -0.97 -2.88
C LEU A 24 11.80 -1.57 -3.86
N SER A 25 13.04 -1.78 -3.44
CA SER A 25 14.09 -2.41 -4.27
C SER A 25 13.85 -3.89 -4.51
N THR A 26 13.13 -4.57 -3.61
CA THR A 26 12.82 -6.00 -3.73
C THR A 26 11.37 -6.26 -4.18
N LEU A 27 10.63 -5.21 -4.55
CA LEU A 27 9.23 -5.29 -4.93
C LEU A 27 9.05 -6.08 -6.24
N GLN A 28 8.50 -7.28 -6.13
CA GLN A 28 8.15 -8.12 -7.28
C GLN A 28 6.74 -7.83 -7.80
N PRO A 29 6.50 -8.04 -9.12
CA PRO A 29 5.16 -8.00 -9.69
C PRO A 29 4.21 -8.94 -8.94
N ASP A 30 2.95 -8.54 -8.78
CA ASP A 30 1.98 -9.35 -8.06
C ASP A 30 1.45 -10.49 -8.94
N ALA A 31 1.87 -11.72 -8.64
CA ALA A 31 1.38 -12.91 -9.32
C ALA A 31 0.12 -13.45 -8.63
N MET A 32 -1.04 -12.90 -8.98
CA MET A 32 -2.31 -13.38 -8.45
C MET A 32 -2.79 -14.62 -9.21
N ASN A 33 -2.80 -15.78 -8.54
CA ASN A 33 -3.40 -16.99 -9.10
C ASN A 33 -4.91 -17.02 -8.81
N LEU A 34 -5.69 -16.57 -9.80
CA LEU A 34 -7.16 -16.53 -9.77
C LEU A 34 -7.83 -17.82 -10.30
N LEU A 35 -7.05 -18.78 -10.83
CA LEU A 35 -7.55 -19.93 -11.60
C LEU A 35 -8.05 -21.11 -10.73
N THR A 36 -8.10 -20.98 -9.41
CA THR A 36 -8.48 -22.08 -8.52
C THR A 36 -9.65 -21.67 -7.61
N SER A 37 -10.84 -22.11 -8.00
CA SER A 37 -12.14 -21.77 -7.43
C SER A 37 -12.43 -22.51 -6.12
N GLY A 38 -12.54 -21.77 -5.02
CA GLY A 38 -13.08 -22.22 -3.74
C GLY A 38 -13.61 -21.02 -2.95
N GLY A 39 -14.81 -21.12 -2.36
CA GLY A 39 -15.47 -20.02 -1.65
C GLY A 39 -14.64 -19.55 -0.45
N GLY A 40 -14.35 -18.26 -0.35
CA GLY A 40 -13.46 -17.69 0.68
C GLY A 40 -12.09 -17.24 0.16
N ARG A 41 -11.67 -17.66 -1.05
CA ARG A 41 -10.33 -17.34 -1.55
C ARG A 41 -10.22 -15.90 -2.03
N LEU A 42 -11.24 -15.37 -2.69
CA LEU A 42 -11.22 -13.98 -3.15
C LEU A 42 -11.18 -13.01 -1.97
N GLU A 43 -12.00 -13.23 -0.94
CA GLU A 43 -12.00 -12.44 0.28
C GLU A 43 -10.62 -12.46 0.94
N ARG A 44 -10.01 -13.65 1.02
CA ARG A 44 -8.65 -13.80 1.55
C ARG A 44 -7.61 -13.06 0.71
N GLN A 45 -7.68 -13.15 -0.62
CA GLN A 45 -6.77 -12.43 -1.50
C GLN A 45 -6.91 -10.93 -1.34
N VAL A 46 -8.15 -10.40 -1.32
CA VAL A 46 -8.41 -8.98 -1.10
C VAL A 46 -7.84 -8.50 0.24
N ARG A 47 -8.05 -9.26 1.32
CA ARG A 47 -7.48 -8.93 2.64
C ARG A 47 -5.96 -8.95 2.64
N LEU A 48 -5.33 -9.97 2.06
CA LEU A 48 -3.87 -10.04 1.94
C LEU A 48 -3.33 -8.88 1.09
N HIS A 49 -4.02 -8.53 0.01
CA HIS A 49 -3.63 -7.43 -0.85
C HIS A 49 -3.70 -6.09 -0.09
N CYS A 50 -4.72 -5.88 0.75
CA CYS A 50 -4.77 -4.72 1.64
C CYS A 50 -3.55 -4.64 2.58
N THR A 51 -3.10 -5.76 3.12
CA THR A 51 -1.89 -5.79 3.98
C THR A 51 -0.60 -5.47 3.22
N LYS A 52 -0.60 -5.55 1.89
CA LYS A 52 0.54 -5.22 1.03
C LYS A 52 0.46 -3.78 0.52
N ILE A 53 -0.68 -3.36 -0.01
CA ILE A 53 -0.84 -2.06 -0.68
C ILE A 53 -0.71 -0.89 0.31
N TRP A 54 -1.35 -0.99 1.49
CA TRP A 54 -1.30 0.12 2.44
C TRP A 54 0.11 0.43 2.92
N PRO A 55 0.93 -0.54 3.38
CA PRO A 55 2.32 -0.24 3.71
C PRO A 55 3.11 0.34 2.54
N LEU A 56 2.91 -0.14 1.30
CA LEU A 56 3.62 0.40 0.13
C LEU A 56 3.32 1.88 -0.11
N LEU A 57 2.05 2.30 0.04
CA LEU A 57 1.69 3.73 -0.02
C LEU A 57 2.49 4.55 0.99
N TYR A 58 2.54 4.10 2.25
CA TYR A 58 3.26 4.82 3.30
C TYR A 58 4.77 4.85 3.03
N GLN A 59 5.36 3.76 2.56
CA GLN A 59 6.79 3.71 2.19
C GLN A 59 7.11 4.71 1.07
N VAL A 60 6.29 4.78 0.02
CA VAL A 60 6.46 5.72 -1.10
C VAL A 60 6.38 7.17 -0.61
N VAL A 61 5.33 7.50 0.14
CA VAL A 61 5.13 8.88 0.61
C VAL A 61 6.17 9.27 1.66
N ALA A 62 6.57 8.36 2.55
CA ALA A 62 7.63 8.60 3.53
C ALA A 62 8.97 8.94 2.88
N LEU A 63 9.27 8.37 1.70
CA LEU A 63 10.47 8.71 0.94
C LEU A 63 10.37 10.06 0.23
N GLN A 64 9.18 10.42 -0.27
CA GLN A 64 8.95 11.72 -0.90
C GLN A 64 8.95 12.89 0.10
N GLN A 65 8.73 12.61 1.39
CA GLN A 65 8.64 13.61 2.44
C GLN A 65 9.93 13.71 3.28
N GLY A 66 10.14 14.87 3.91
CA GLY A 66 11.29 15.11 4.80
C GLY A 66 11.20 14.34 6.12
N ASP A 67 9.99 14.10 6.64
CA ASP A 67 9.74 13.41 7.91
C ASP A 67 8.88 12.15 7.71
N PRO A 68 9.49 10.95 7.70
CA PRO A 68 8.76 9.69 7.64
C PRO A 68 7.74 9.51 8.76
N PHE A 69 8.04 9.94 10.00
CA PHE A 69 7.11 9.72 11.13
C PHE A 69 5.84 10.54 10.99
N ALA A 70 5.95 11.76 10.46
CA ALA A 70 4.77 12.57 10.18
C ALA A 70 3.81 11.81 9.25
N VAL A 71 4.33 11.17 8.19
CA VAL A 71 3.53 10.37 7.25
C VAL A 71 2.87 9.17 7.94
N TRP A 72 3.61 8.40 8.73
CA TRP A 72 3.08 7.21 9.43
C TRP A 72 2.03 7.52 10.49
N ARG A 73 1.92 8.78 10.92
CA ARG A 73 0.88 9.24 11.87
C ARG A 73 -0.40 9.71 11.19
N LEU A 74 -0.40 9.87 9.87
CA LEU A 74 -1.57 10.31 9.12
C LEU A 74 -2.56 9.16 8.88
N PRO A 75 -3.87 9.45 8.86
CA PRO A 75 -4.87 8.51 8.38
C PRO A 75 -4.73 8.28 6.87
N LYS A 76 -5.15 7.11 6.36
CA LYS A 76 -4.99 6.72 4.95
C LYS A 76 -5.46 7.80 3.95
N PRO A 77 -6.63 8.45 4.10
CA PRO A 77 -7.06 9.48 3.15
C PRO A 77 -6.07 10.65 3.09
N ALA A 78 -5.53 11.07 4.23
CA ALA A 78 -4.55 12.16 4.27
C ALA A 78 -3.22 11.76 3.62
N VAL A 79 -2.82 10.48 3.67
CA VAL A 79 -1.62 10.00 2.96
C VAL A 79 -1.86 9.92 1.45
N ILE A 80 -3.06 9.52 1.02
CA ILE A 80 -3.46 9.52 -0.39
C ILE A 80 -3.40 10.94 -0.97
N ASP A 81 -3.84 11.94 -0.19
CA ASP A 81 -3.86 13.34 -0.61
C ASP A 81 -2.46 13.98 -0.75
N LEU A 82 -1.43 13.38 -0.17
CA LEU A 82 -0.04 13.82 -0.38
C LEU A 82 0.50 13.49 -1.78
N LEU A 83 -0.13 12.55 -2.50
CA LEU A 83 0.24 12.24 -3.88
C LEU A 83 -0.50 13.18 -4.86
N PRO A 84 0.17 13.72 -5.90
CA PRO A 84 -0.50 14.53 -6.92
C PRO A 84 -1.59 13.75 -7.66
N THR A 85 -2.76 14.37 -7.88
CA THR A 85 -3.89 13.76 -8.62
C THR A 85 -3.56 13.46 -10.09
N THR A 86 -2.58 14.16 -10.65
CA THR A 86 -2.10 13.95 -12.02
C THR A 86 -1.02 12.87 -12.12
N SER A 87 -0.46 12.42 -11.00
CA SER A 87 0.56 11.37 -10.99
C SER A 87 -0.08 9.98 -11.11
N GLU A 88 0.62 9.06 -11.78
CA GLU A 88 0.16 7.67 -11.90
C GLU A 88 -0.05 7.01 -10.53
N LEU A 89 0.88 7.23 -9.58
CA LEU A 89 0.75 6.78 -8.19
C LEU A 89 -0.52 7.31 -7.52
N GLY A 90 -0.79 8.61 -7.67
CA GLY A 90 -1.95 9.26 -7.08
C GLY A 90 -3.29 8.83 -7.70
N GLN A 91 -3.30 8.47 -8.98
CA GLN A 91 -4.49 7.96 -9.66
C GLN A 91 -4.79 6.51 -9.25
N THR A 92 -3.77 5.66 -9.30
CA THR A 92 -3.91 4.22 -9.01
C THR A 92 -4.25 3.95 -7.55
N ILE A 93 -3.68 4.69 -6.58
CA ILE A 93 -4.06 4.52 -5.17
C ILE A 93 -5.49 4.98 -4.87
N ARG A 94 -5.99 6.03 -5.53
CA ARG A 94 -7.38 6.48 -5.36
C ARG A 94 -8.36 5.49 -5.96
N ALA A 95 -8.05 4.94 -7.14
CA ALA A 95 -8.82 3.85 -7.72
C ALA A 95 -8.87 2.63 -6.79
N TYR A 96 -7.74 2.30 -6.15
CA TYR A 96 -7.68 1.23 -5.16
C TYR A 96 -8.52 1.52 -3.92
N ASP A 97 -8.41 2.72 -3.35
CA ASP A 97 -9.20 3.14 -2.19
C ASP A 97 -10.70 3.12 -2.48
N GLU A 98 -11.12 3.61 -3.65
CA GLU A 98 -12.52 3.56 -4.08
C GLU A 98 -13.01 2.10 -4.22
N ALA A 99 -12.23 1.23 -4.85
CA ALA A 99 -12.57 -0.19 -4.99
C ALA A 99 -12.72 -0.88 -3.63
N VAL A 100 -11.81 -0.58 -2.69
CA VAL A 100 -11.86 -1.09 -1.31
C VAL A 100 -13.17 -0.65 -0.62
N HIS A 101 -13.51 0.64 -0.71
CA HIS A 101 -14.73 1.17 -0.11
C HIS A 101 -16.01 0.59 -0.74
N ARG A 102 -15.96 0.20 -2.02
CA ARG A 102 -17.08 -0.47 -2.70
C ARG A 102 -17.22 -1.94 -2.28
N TYR A 103 -16.10 -2.64 -2.08
CA TYR A 103 -16.09 -4.07 -1.79
C TYR A 103 -16.47 -4.42 -0.34
N TYR A 104 -15.82 -3.80 0.65
CA TYR A 104 -15.94 -4.19 2.06
C TYR A 104 -17.33 -4.05 2.71
N PRO A 105 -18.25 -3.18 2.27
CA PRO A 105 -19.59 -3.13 2.86
C PRO A 105 -20.37 -4.45 2.74
N THR A 106 -20.10 -5.26 1.71
CA THR A 106 -20.82 -6.52 1.48
C THR A 106 -19.91 -7.75 1.41
N GLU A 107 -18.64 -7.58 1.02
CA GLU A 107 -17.65 -8.66 0.81
C GLU A 107 -18.15 -9.81 -0.10
N ALA A 108 -19.22 -9.59 -0.87
CA ALA A 108 -19.94 -10.66 -1.57
C ALA A 108 -19.81 -10.58 -3.10
N SER A 109 -19.40 -9.42 -3.61
CA SER A 109 -19.31 -9.17 -5.05
C SER A 109 -17.96 -9.61 -5.57
N ALA A 110 -17.95 -10.69 -6.38
CA ALA A 110 -16.75 -11.14 -7.05
C ALA A 110 -16.17 -10.06 -7.99
N HIS A 111 -17.05 -9.28 -8.64
CA HIS A 111 -16.66 -8.17 -9.49
C HIS A 111 -15.92 -7.09 -8.70
N ASP A 112 -16.45 -6.66 -7.55
CA ASP A 112 -15.80 -5.63 -6.74
C ASP A 112 -14.51 -6.14 -6.10
N GLY A 113 -14.46 -7.43 -5.71
CA GLY A 113 -13.24 -8.04 -5.19
C GLY A 113 -12.13 -8.10 -6.24
N LEU A 114 -12.47 -8.45 -7.49
CA LEU A 114 -11.53 -8.39 -8.61
C LEU A 114 -11.07 -6.95 -8.90
N ALA A 115 -11.98 -5.96 -8.83
CA ALA A 115 -11.61 -4.56 -9.02
C ALA A 115 -10.60 -4.07 -7.96
N VAL A 116 -10.72 -4.52 -6.70
CA VAL A 116 -9.72 -4.22 -5.65
C VAL A 116 -8.35 -4.81 -6.01
N LEU A 117 -8.34 -6.05 -6.51
CA LEU A 117 -7.12 -6.73 -6.91
C LEU A 117 -6.46 -6.04 -8.12
N GLU A 118 -7.22 -5.76 -9.17
CA GLU A 118 -6.76 -5.05 -10.37
C GLU A 118 -6.19 -3.67 -10.04
N ALA A 119 -6.92 -2.86 -9.26
CA ALA A 119 -6.47 -1.52 -8.89
C ALA A 119 -5.19 -1.55 -8.03
N GLY A 120 -5.05 -2.53 -7.13
CA GLY A 120 -3.85 -2.65 -6.31
C GLY A 120 -2.65 -3.15 -7.11
N THR A 121 -2.84 -4.05 -8.09
CA THR A 121 -1.78 -4.44 -9.02
C THR A 121 -1.31 -3.25 -9.84
N ALA A 122 -2.24 -2.42 -10.36
CA ALA A 122 -1.89 -1.20 -11.08
C ALA A 122 -1.07 -0.22 -10.21
N PHE A 123 -1.38 -0.11 -8.90
CA PHE A 123 -0.58 0.69 -7.98
C PHE A 123 0.84 0.13 -7.78
N ILE A 124 0.99 -1.19 -7.63
CA ILE A 124 2.31 -1.84 -7.53
C ILE A 124 3.14 -1.57 -8.79
N GLU A 125 2.53 -1.69 -9.97
CA GLU A 125 3.22 -1.39 -11.23
C GLU A 125 3.62 0.09 -11.34
N ALA A 126 2.75 1.01 -10.91
CA ALA A 126 3.06 2.43 -10.85
C ALA A 126 4.26 2.71 -9.94
N ILE A 127 4.36 2.02 -8.79
CA ILE A 127 5.54 2.09 -7.92
C ILE A 127 6.79 1.57 -8.63
N GLN A 128 6.70 0.44 -9.32
CA GLN A 128 7.83 -0.14 -10.05
C GLN A 128 8.32 0.78 -11.19
N ARG A 129 7.43 1.52 -11.84
CA ARG A 129 7.77 2.54 -12.83
C ARG A 129 8.37 3.80 -12.21
N TRP A 130 7.85 4.22 -11.05
CA TRP A 130 8.32 5.40 -10.33
C TRP A 130 9.69 5.19 -9.66
N TRP A 131 9.92 4.03 -9.04
CA TRP A 131 11.10 3.76 -8.22
C TRP A 131 12.47 4.01 -8.89
N PRO A 132 12.67 3.66 -10.18
CA PRO A 132 13.89 4.01 -10.89
C PRO A 132 14.14 5.52 -11.04
N THR A 133 13.07 6.32 -11.05
CA THR A 133 13.13 7.80 -11.22
C THR A 133 13.38 8.54 -9.90
N PHE A 134 13.22 7.86 -8.76
CA PHE A 134 13.36 8.47 -7.45
C PHE A 134 14.85 8.64 -7.07
N PRO A 135 15.30 9.85 -6.66
CA PRO A 135 16.66 10.08 -6.20
C PRO A 135 16.92 9.35 -4.88
N LYS A 136 18.01 8.59 -4.83
CA LYS A 136 18.44 7.80 -3.67
C LYS A 136 19.66 8.49 -3.07
N GLU A 137 19.43 9.62 -2.41
CA GLU A 137 20.48 10.31 -1.63
C GLU A 137 20.60 9.69 -0.23
#